data_AF-A0A7K1FTT7-F1
#
_entry.id   AF-A0A7K1FTT7-F1
#
_cell.length_a   1.000
_cell.length_b   1.000
_cell.length_c   1.000
_cell.angle_alpha   90.00
_cell.angle_beta   90.00
_cell.angle_gamma   90.00
#
_symmetry.space_group_name_H-M   'P 1'
#
loop_
_entity.id
_entity.type
_entity.pdbx_description
1 polymer ?
#
loop_
_entity_poly.entity_id
_entity_poly.type
_entity_poly.pdbx_seq_one_letter_code
_entity_poly.pdbx_strand_id
1 'polypeptide(L)'
;MGKNKLLDKLLEKSSATPLDEERVRNIEEESSLTLEDIKDRIQDREERKKYAKRTFSFLVVFTFTVLGIVIAVGLDNWICFHLSDTVLITLITTSLASIVGIFAIVMRYLFKQSASNT
;
A
#
# COMPACT_ATOMS: atom_id res chain seq x y z
N MET A 1 58.62 -31.55 -19.83
CA MET A 1 57.37 -31.73 -20.61
C MET A 1 56.15 -32.01 -19.69
N GLY A 2 56.04 -31.34 -18.52
CA GLY A 2 55.06 -31.74 -17.48
C GLY A 2 54.29 -30.61 -16.79
N LYS A 3 54.55 -29.33 -17.11
CA LYS A 3 53.86 -28.19 -16.46
C LYS A 3 52.44 -27.95 -16.99
N ASN A 4 52.16 -28.30 -18.25
CA ASN A 4 50.84 -28.06 -18.86
C ASN A 4 49.79 -29.10 -18.45
N LYS A 5 50.22 -30.34 -18.20
CA LYS A 5 49.31 -31.44 -17.82
C LYS A 5 48.69 -31.27 -16.43
N LEU A 6 49.37 -30.54 -15.55
CA LEU A 6 48.89 -30.21 -14.20
C LEU A 6 47.89 -29.04 -14.26
N LEU A 7 48.15 -28.05 -15.13
CA LEU A 7 47.22 -26.95 -15.37
C LEU A 7 45.94 -27.42 -16.06
N ASP A 8 46.04 -28.33 -17.03
CA ASP A 8 44.87 -28.94 -17.68
C ASP A 8 44.02 -29.74 -16.67
N LYS A 9 44.66 -30.52 -15.79
CA LYS A 9 43.95 -31.23 -14.71
C LYS A 9 43.34 -30.30 -13.66
N LEU A 10 43.94 -29.15 -13.39
CA LEU A 10 43.39 -28.16 -12.46
C LEU A 10 42.24 -27.38 -13.10
N LEU A 11 42.30 -27.08 -14.41
CA LEU A 11 41.20 -26.49 -15.18
C LEU A 11 40.02 -27.46 -15.33
N GLU A 12 40.27 -28.73 -15.58
CA GLU A 12 39.25 -29.78 -15.65
C GLU A 12 38.59 -30.02 -14.28
N LYS A 13 39.38 -29.98 -13.19
CA LYS A 13 38.85 -30.10 -11.82
C LYS A 13 38.13 -28.84 -11.33
N SER A 14 38.52 -27.65 -11.78
CA SER A 14 37.83 -26.37 -11.53
C SER A 14 36.56 -26.19 -12.34
N SER A 15 36.42 -26.88 -13.48
CA SER A 15 35.19 -26.90 -14.26
C SER A 15 34.23 -28.01 -13.81
N ALA A 16 34.76 -29.05 -13.15
CA ALA A 16 33.97 -30.15 -12.58
C ALA A 16 33.75 -30.04 -11.06
N THR A 17 34.02 -28.90 -10.43
CA THR A 17 33.86 -28.71 -8.98
C THR A 17 32.37 -28.61 -8.60
N PRO A 18 31.83 -29.52 -7.77
CA PRO A 18 30.45 -29.44 -7.27
C PRO A 18 30.20 -28.16 -6.44
N LEU A 19 31.27 -27.52 -5.95
CA LEU A 19 31.24 -26.27 -5.19
C LEU A 19 30.81 -25.06 -6.03
N ASP A 20 31.06 -25.06 -7.35
CA ASP A 20 30.66 -23.96 -8.21
C ASP A 20 29.18 -24.07 -8.60
N GLU A 21 28.68 -25.27 -8.87
CA GLU A 21 27.24 -25.47 -9.06
C GLU A 21 26.43 -25.25 -7.79
N GLU A 22 26.92 -25.68 -6.63
CA GLU A 22 26.25 -25.45 -5.34
C GLU A 22 26.27 -23.96 -4.94
N ARG A 23 27.37 -23.24 -5.21
CA ARG A 23 27.41 -21.78 -5.04
C ARG A 23 26.49 -21.06 -6.01
N VAL A 24 26.45 -21.46 -7.28
CA VAL A 24 25.54 -20.86 -8.28
C VAL A 24 24.08 -21.12 -7.88
N ARG A 25 23.74 -22.34 -7.43
CA ARG A 25 22.40 -22.65 -6.90
C ARG A 25 22.03 -21.82 -5.68
N ASN A 26 22.92 -21.67 -4.70
CA ASN A 26 22.66 -20.85 -3.51
C ASN A 26 22.54 -19.35 -3.84
N ILE A 27 23.35 -18.83 -4.77
CA ILE A 27 23.26 -17.43 -5.21
C ILE A 27 21.96 -17.20 -5.97
N GLU A 28 21.55 -18.14 -6.81
CA GLU A 28 20.29 -18.08 -7.56
C GLU A 28 19.09 -18.17 -6.60
N GLU A 29 19.14 -19.08 -5.62
CA GLU A 29 18.14 -19.18 -4.54
C GLU A 29 18.07 -17.90 -3.70
N GLU A 30 19.18 -17.37 -3.19
CA GLU A 30 19.19 -16.09 -2.46
C GLU A 30 18.68 -14.93 -3.31
N SER A 31 19.06 -14.88 -4.59
CA SER A 31 18.59 -13.85 -5.52
C SER A 31 17.09 -13.96 -5.80
N SER A 32 16.56 -15.18 -5.84
CA SER A 32 15.14 -15.44 -6.03
C SER A 32 14.33 -15.06 -4.79
N LEU A 33 14.83 -15.36 -3.59
CA LEU A 33 14.23 -14.99 -2.31
C LEU A 33 14.21 -13.46 -2.13
N THR A 34 15.31 -12.78 -2.46
CA THR A 34 15.35 -11.31 -2.40
C THR A 34 14.42 -10.66 -3.42
N LEU A 35 14.23 -11.25 -4.60
CA LEU A 35 13.25 -10.77 -5.57
C LEU A 35 11.81 -10.99 -5.12
N GLU A 36 11.52 -12.09 -4.43
CA GLU A 36 10.22 -12.35 -3.80
C GLU A 36 9.92 -11.36 -2.69
N ASP A 37 10.87 -11.10 -1.78
CA ASP A 37 10.73 -10.08 -0.74
C ASP A 37 10.49 -8.68 -1.32
N ILE A 38 11.18 -8.33 -2.41
CA ILE A 38 10.98 -7.06 -3.11
C ILE A 38 9.58 -7.00 -3.72
N LYS A 39 9.11 -8.09 -4.36
CA LYS A 39 7.77 -8.17 -4.94
C LYS A 39 6.68 -8.08 -3.87
N ASP A 40 6.82 -8.77 -2.74
CA ASP A 40 5.88 -8.71 -1.63
C ASP A 40 5.78 -7.29 -1.08
N ARG A 41 6.91 -6.60 -0.88
CA ARG A 41 6.92 -5.19 -0.44
C ARG A 41 6.30 -4.23 -1.45
N ILE A 42 6.42 -4.51 -2.75
CA ILE A 42 5.79 -3.71 -3.81
C ILE A 42 4.29 -3.97 -3.84
N GLN A 43 3.86 -5.23 -3.76
CA GLN A 43 2.44 -5.61 -3.69
C GLN A 43 1.77 -4.99 -2.47
N ASP A 44 2.39 -5.07 -1.31
CA ASP A 44 1.85 -4.52 -0.07
C ASP A 44 1.68 -2.98 -0.15
N ARG A 45 2.52 -2.28 -0.93
CA ARG A 45 2.34 -0.85 -1.25
C ARG A 45 1.21 -0.59 -2.25
N GLU A 46 1.07 -1.44 -3.26
CA GLU A 46 0.00 -1.30 -4.27
C GLU A 46 -1.38 -1.61 -3.71
N GLU A 47 -1.48 -2.64 -2.88
CA GLU A 47 -2.72 -2.99 -2.18
C GLU A 47 -3.15 -1.87 -1.24
N ARG A 48 -2.24 -1.32 -0.43
CA ARG A 48 -2.53 -0.16 0.42
C ARG A 48 -3.03 1.05 -0.37
N LYS A 49 -2.48 1.30 -1.56
CA LYS A 49 -2.97 2.37 -2.46
C LYS A 49 -4.38 2.06 -2.99
N LYS A 50 -4.67 0.80 -3.30
CA LYS A 50 -5.99 0.36 -3.78
C LYS A 50 -7.05 0.49 -2.69
N TYR A 51 -6.74 0.08 -1.47
CA TYR A 51 -7.62 0.26 -0.31
C TYR A 51 -7.82 1.75 0.01
N ALA A 52 -6.75 2.56 -0.01
CA ALA A 52 -6.86 4.01 0.20
C ALA A 52 -7.78 4.68 -0.83
N LYS A 53 -7.65 4.36 -2.11
CA LYS A 53 -8.54 4.87 -3.17
C LYS A 53 -9.99 4.45 -2.94
N ARG A 54 -10.24 3.21 -2.54
CA ARG A 54 -11.60 2.70 -2.30
C ARG A 54 -12.25 3.36 -1.10
N THR A 55 -11.52 3.52 0.00
CA THR A 55 -11.97 4.24 1.20
C THR A 55 -12.20 5.72 0.91
N PHE A 56 -11.32 6.36 0.12
CA PHE A 56 -11.50 7.75 -0.30
C PHE A 56 -12.75 7.92 -1.15
N SER A 57 -12.98 7.03 -2.13
CA SER A 57 -14.18 7.05 -2.94
C SER A 57 -15.45 6.88 -2.09
N PHE A 58 -15.44 5.98 -1.10
CA PHE A 58 -16.54 5.82 -0.16
C PHE A 58 -16.79 7.10 0.66
N LEU A 59 -15.72 7.74 1.14
CA LEU A 59 -15.81 9.00 1.90
C LEU A 59 -16.44 10.12 1.04
N VAL A 60 -16.00 10.28 -0.20
CA VAL A 60 -16.55 11.28 -1.12
C VAL A 60 -18.04 11.04 -1.34
N VAL A 61 -18.45 9.80 -1.64
CA VAL A 61 -19.87 9.45 -1.83
C VAL A 61 -20.67 9.71 -0.55
N PHE A 62 -20.13 9.36 0.62
CA PHE A 62 -20.77 9.64 1.91
C PHE A 62 -20.96 11.14 2.15
N THR A 63 -19.93 11.96 1.91
CA THR A 63 -20.01 13.42 2.05
C THR A 63 -21.05 14.02 1.10
N PHE A 64 -21.09 13.58 -0.16
CA PHE A 64 -22.14 14.02 -1.10
C PHE A 64 -23.54 13.58 -0.66
N THR A 65 -23.67 12.39 -0.08
CA THR A 65 -24.95 11.90 0.45
C THR A 65 -25.43 12.77 1.60
N VAL A 66 -24.55 13.08 2.56
CA VAL A 66 -24.88 14.00 3.68
C VAL A 66 -25.24 15.39 3.16
N LEU A 67 -24.47 15.93 2.22
CA LEU A 67 -24.78 17.23 1.59
C LEU A 67 -26.14 17.21 0.89
N GLY A 68 -26.46 16.12 0.18
CA GLY A 68 -27.77 15.93 -0.45
C GLY A 68 -28.92 15.92 0.55
N ILE A 69 -28.74 15.28 1.71
CA ILE A 69 -29.72 15.30 2.80
C ILE A 69 -29.92 16.72 3.33
N VAL A 70 -28.83 17.48 3.55
CA VAL A 70 -28.91 18.87 4.02
C VAL A 70 -29.66 19.75 3.01
N ILE A 71 -29.40 19.59 1.71
CA ILE A 71 -30.11 20.30 0.65
C ILE A 71 -31.59 19.90 0.61
N ALA A 72 -31.90 18.60 0.75
CA ALA A 72 -33.29 18.11 0.76
C ALA A 72 -34.09 18.66 1.96
N VAL A 73 -33.47 18.77 3.14
CA VAL A 73 -34.07 19.41 4.32
C VAL A 73 -34.26 20.91 4.10
N GLY A 74 -33.30 21.59 3.46
CA GLY A 74 -33.44 23.01 3.10
C GLY A 74 -34.52 23.29 2.05
N LEU A 75 -34.89 22.28 1.26
CA LEU A 75 -35.96 22.32 0.26
C LEU A 75 -37.31 21.85 0.83
N ASP A 76 -37.55 22.03 2.14
CA ASP A 76 -38.74 21.57 2.86
C ASP A 76 -40.06 21.91 2.13
N ASN A 77 -40.13 23.10 1.53
CA ASN A 77 -41.28 23.56 0.74
C ASN A 77 -41.60 22.72 -0.52
N TRP A 78 -40.65 21.95 -1.06
CA TRP A 78 -40.83 21.16 -2.28
C TRP A 78 -41.02 19.66 -2.01
N ILE A 79 -40.45 19.15 -0.92
CA ILE A 79 -40.30 17.71 -0.68
C ILE A 79 -40.97 17.24 0.63
N CYS A 80 -41.52 18.15 1.45
CA CYS A 80 -42.25 17.84 2.68
C CYS A 80 -41.44 16.91 3.62
N PHE A 81 -40.13 17.13 3.68
CA PHE A 81 -39.20 16.29 4.43
C PHE A 81 -38.70 17.05 5.65
N HIS A 82 -39.51 16.95 6.71
CA HIS A 82 -39.25 17.64 7.97
C HIS A 82 -38.36 16.76 8.87
N LEU A 83 -37.09 17.11 8.99
CA LEU A 83 -36.13 16.45 9.88
C LEU A 83 -35.90 17.32 11.12
N SER A 84 -35.81 16.72 12.31
CA SER A 84 -35.52 17.46 13.54
C SER A 84 -34.12 18.09 13.49
N ASP A 85 -34.01 19.34 13.95
CA ASP A 85 -32.75 20.09 14.05
C ASP A 85 -31.66 19.32 14.79
N THR A 86 -32.03 18.56 15.83
CA THR A 86 -31.07 17.71 16.55
C THR A 86 -30.46 16.65 15.65
N VAL A 87 -31.26 16.02 14.79
CA VAL A 87 -30.79 15.00 13.84
C VAL A 87 -29.93 15.64 12.76
N LEU A 88 -30.33 16.81 12.23
CA LEU A 88 -29.58 17.54 11.22
C LEU A 88 -28.20 17.95 11.73
N ILE A 89 -28.15 18.60 12.90
CA ILE A 89 -26.90 19.02 13.53
C ILE A 89 -26.04 17.80 13.84
N THR A 90 -26.62 16.73 14.39
CA THR A 90 -25.86 15.49 14.69
C THR A 90 -25.26 14.89 13.41
N LEU A 91 -26.01 14.84 12.31
CA LEU A 91 -25.55 14.32 11.02
C LEU A 91 -24.39 15.15 10.47
N ILE A 92 -24.52 16.49 10.50
CA ILE A 92 -23.45 17.40 10.04
C ILE A 92 -22.21 17.22 10.92
N THR A 93 -22.38 17.26 12.24
CA THR A 93 -21.26 17.21 13.20
C THR A 93 -20.50 15.87 13.11
N THR A 94 -21.22 14.75 13.03
CA THR A 94 -20.61 13.42 12.87
C THR A 94 -19.91 13.25 11.51
N SER A 95 -20.47 13.81 10.44
CA SER A 95 -19.83 13.80 9.12
C SER A 95 -18.53 14.62 9.12
N LEU A 96 -18.53 15.82 9.72
CA LEU A 96 -17.34 16.66 9.87
C LEU A 96 -16.27 15.98 10.72
N ALA A 97 -16.66 15.38 11.86
CA ALA A 97 -15.75 14.62 12.70
C ALA A 97 -15.09 13.45 11.95
N SER A 98 -15.85 12.76 11.10
CA SER A 98 -15.33 11.67 10.25
C SER A 98 -14.29 12.17 9.25
N ILE A 99 -14.57 13.30 8.59
CA ILE A 99 -13.63 13.94 7.64
C ILE A 99 -12.35 14.38 8.36
N VAL A 100 -12.47 15.05 9.51
CA VAL A 100 -11.33 15.50 10.32
C VAL A 100 -10.51 14.30 10.81
N GLY A 101 -11.16 13.23 11.25
CA GLY A 101 -10.50 12.01 11.70
C GLY A 101 -9.68 11.35 10.60
N ILE A 102 -10.25 11.19 9.40
CA ILE A 102 -9.54 10.62 8.25
C ILE A 102 -8.42 11.56 7.80
N PHE A 103 -8.67 12.88 7.75
CA PHE A 103 -7.65 13.86 7.42
C PHE A 103 -6.46 13.80 8.39
N ALA A 104 -6.72 13.69 9.69
CA ALA A 104 -5.67 13.54 10.71
C ALA A 104 -4.87 12.24 10.53
N ILE A 105 -5.54 11.13 10.21
CA ILE A 105 -4.87 9.84 9.90
C ILE A 105 -3.98 9.98 8.66
N VAL A 106 -4.49 10.59 7.58
CA VAL A 106 -3.74 10.81 6.34
C VAL A 106 -2.54 11.73 6.57
N MET A 107 -2.72 12.84 7.30
CA MET A 107 -1.64 13.75 7.67
C MET A 107 -0.56 13.03 8.48
N ARG A 108 -0.96 12.24 9.49
CA ARG A 108 -0.02 11.40 10.24
C ARG A 108 0.69 10.39 9.35
N TYR A 109 -0.02 9.77 8.40
CA TYR A 109 0.56 8.80 7.46
C TYR A 109 1.62 9.46 6.56
N LEU A 110 1.31 10.63 5.99
CA LEU A 110 2.20 11.39 5.11
C LEU A 110 3.47 11.83 5.86
N PHE A 111 3.33 12.43 7.05
CA PHE A 111 4.46 12.95 7.79
C PHE A 111 5.29 11.87 8.49
N LYS A 112 4.69 10.77 8.93
CA LYS A 112 5.43 9.66 9.54
C LYS A 112 6.25 8.86 8.51
N GLN A 113 5.85 8.84 7.24
CA GLN A 113 6.67 8.31 6.14
C GLN A 113 7.87 9.18 5.81
N SER A 114 7.79 10.49 6.04
CA SER A 114 8.90 11.40 5.79
C SER A 114 10.01 11.29 6.84
N ALA A 115 9.71 10.80 8.05
CA ALA A 115 10.63 10.78 9.17
C ALA A 115 11.47 9.50 9.32
N SER A 116 11.20 8.42 8.56
CA SER A 116 11.96 7.15 8.66
C SER A 116 13.11 7.01 7.65
N ASN A 117 13.65 8.12 7.14
CA ASN A 117 14.75 8.14 6.18
C ASN A 117 15.93 9.02 6.64
N THR A 118 16.24 9.03 7.93
CA THR A 118 17.47 9.65 8.45
C THR A 118 17.98 8.84 9.62
#